data_AF-A0A661N9D1-F1
#
_entry.id   AF-A0A661N9D1-F1
#
_cell.length_a   1.000
_cell.length_b   1.000
_cell.length_c   1.000
_cell.angle_alpha   90.00
_cell.angle_beta   90.00
_cell.angle_gamma   90.00
#
_symmetry.space_group_name_H-M   'P 1'
#
loop_
_entity.id
_entity.type
_entity.pdbx_description
1 polymer ?
#
loop_
_entity_poly.entity_id
_entity_poly.type
_entity_poly.pdbx_seq_one_letter_code
_entity_poly.pdbx_strand_id
1 'polypeptide(L)'
;MSDSATTYFLRASPQKDARTVEITRGDFHAYKEAQATLARALAVEQTYEVLVSNYLEFERFLLEEAATAMVRRDKPYERQFAISMRATIRIVNLLTAARMYVEQAPLNVRACVPDVGGMLEKVKGLFSRQYDDHAEYRFMEALRNHVQHHGMPVHWTEQGAGWTSHEGDERLVYWVEIASLRLVLSQNRKFKKRVLAELDDKVDLKLAVRRYVECLSRVHSEMRASLADPTTVARTRLREAHERFGSSDPLESVTLTAIAAPADGDEAVVPLLLEWDDMRLRLVERNKELPNLHKTHASGRVRSHGGRP
;
A
#
# COMPACT_ATOMS: atom_id res chain seq x y z
N MET A 1 15.32 47.05 19.07
CA MET A 1 14.57 46.44 17.93
C MET A 1 13.50 45.58 18.56
N SER A 2 12.27 46.10 18.64
CA SER A 2 11.18 45.45 19.36
C SER A 2 10.66 44.25 18.58
N ASP A 3 10.59 43.11 19.25
CA ASP A 3 9.87 41.91 18.83
C ASP A 3 8.41 42.34 18.53
N SER A 4 8.00 42.31 17.27
CA SER A 4 6.59 42.54 16.93
C SER A 4 5.78 41.37 17.46
N ALA A 5 4.84 41.64 18.36
CA ALA A 5 4.09 40.59 19.06
C ALA A 5 3.23 39.81 18.05
N THR A 6 3.66 38.60 17.69
CA THR A 6 2.86 37.67 16.88
C THR A 6 1.72 37.14 17.74
N THR A 7 0.49 37.34 17.31
CA THR A 7 -0.71 36.79 17.95
C THR A 7 -1.03 35.41 17.40
N TYR A 8 -1.48 34.51 18.27
CA TYR A 8 -1.85 33.14 17.89
C TYR A 8 -3.30 32.87 18.30
N PHE A 9 -4.12 32.37 17.39
CA PHE A 9 -5.54 32.09 17.67
C PHE A 9 -6.11 31.00 16.76
N LEU A 10 -7.22 30.41 17.19
CA LEU A 10 -8.10 29.59 16.37
C LEU A 10 -9.17 30.45 15.71
N ARG A 11 -9.55 30.13 14.47
CA ARG A 11 -10.60 30.82 13.71
C ARG A 11 -11.32 29.83 12.79
N ALA A 12 -12.65 29.92 12.71
CA ALA A 12 -13.42 29.26 11.66
C ALA A 12 -13.28 30.05 10.35
N SER A 13 -12.76 29.41 9.30
CA SER A 13 -12.63 30.01 7.96
C SER A 13 -13.97 29.92 7.20
N PRO A 14 -14.34 30.86 6.30
CA PRO A 14 -13.62 32.04 5.85
C PRO A 14 -14.11 33.36 6.47
N GLN A 15 -14.94 33.32 7.51
CA GLN A 15 -15.59 34.53 8.02
C GLN A 15 -14.59 35.45 8.73
N LYS A 16 -14.42 36.68 8.20
CA LYS A 16 -13.53 37.71 8.76
C LYS A 16 -13.94 38.16 10.17
N ASP A 17 -15.23 38.05 10.50
CA ASP A 17 -15.81 38.33 11.81
C ASP A 17 -16.05 37.06 12.65
N ALA A 18 -15.40 35.94 12.28
CA ALA A 18 -15.54 34.69 13.01
C ALA A 18 -15.00 34.81 14.44
N ARG A 19 -15.69 34.15 15.38
CA ARG A 19 -15.22 33.90 16.73
C ARG A 19 -13.76 33.44 16.69
N THR A 20 -12.91 34.07 17.50
CA THR A 20 -11.53 33.64 17.71
C THR A 20 -11.32 33.12 19.11
N VAL A 21 -10.40 32.17 19.25
CA VAL A 21 -9.96 31.65 20.55
C VAL A 21 -8.44 31.77 20.62
N GLU A 22 -7.93 32.55 21.57
CA GLU A 22 -6.49 32.73 21.74
C GLU A 22 -5.81 31.41 22.10
N ILE A 23 -4.66 31.17 21.50
CA ILE A 23 -3.81 30.00 21.76
C ILE A 23 -2.37 30.46 22.01
N THR A 24 -1.55 29.56 22.55
CA THR A 24 -0.13 29.86 22.74
C THR A 24 0.66 29.60 21.46
N ARG A 25 1.86 30.17 21.36
CA ARG A 25 2.85 29.79 20.32
C ARG A 25 3.12 28.27 20.34
N GLY A 26 3.20 27.68 21.53
CA GLY A 26 3.39 26.24 21.70
C GLY A 26 2.24 25.42 21.13
N ASP A 27 1.00 25.85 21.35
CA ASP A 27 -0.20 25.21 20.77
C ASP A 27 -0.15 25.24 19.24
N PHE A 28 0.17 26.40 18.64
CA PHE A 28 0.27 26.53 17.19
C PHE A 28 1.31 25.56 16.59
N HIS A 29 2.49 25.47 17.19
CA HIS A 29 3.52 24.53 16.74
C HIS A 29 3.07 23.07 16.92
N ALA A 30 2.45 22.73 18.04
CA ALA A 30 1.92 21.39 18.29
C ALA A 30 0.83 20.99 17.26
N TYR A 31 -0.06 21.92 16.88
CA TYR A 31 -1.06 21.65 15.84
C TYR A 31 -0.43 21.45 14.47
N LYS A 32 0.59 22.25 14.14
CA LYS A 32 1.35 22.11 12.89
C LYS A 32 2.05 20.74 12.81
N GLU A 33 2.67 20.31 13.89
CA GLU A 33 3.34 19.00 13.98
C GLU A 33 2.34 17.84 13.93
N ALA A 34 1.19 17.97 14.62
CA ALA A 34 0.12 16.98 14.57
C ALA A 34 -0.43 16.79 13.16
N GLN A 35 -0.73 17.90 12.46
CA GLN A 35 -1.18 17.85 11.06
C GLN A 35 -0.14 17.19 10.16
N ALA A 36 1.14 17.58 10.28
CA ALA A 36 2.22 16.99 9.50
C ALA A 36 2.32 15.47 9.74
N THR A 37 2.24 15.03 11.00
CA THR A 37 2.29 13.62 11.39
C THR A 37 1.16 12.81 10.73
N LEU A 38 -0.07 13.30 10.83
CA LEU A 38 -1.23 12.63 10.22
C LEU A 38 -1.13 12.60 8.68
N ALA A 39 -0.59 13.66 8.06
CA ALA A 39 -0.47 13.76 6.60
C ALA A 39 0.55 12.75 6.08
N ARG A 40 1.66 12.58 6.81
CA ARG A 40 2.68 11.57 6.49
C ARG A 40 2.16 10.16 6.74
N ALA A 41 1.40 9.93 7.80
CA ALA A 41 0.76 8.65 8.04
C ALA A 41 -0.26 8.30 6.95
N LEU A 42 -1.04 9.28 6.46
CA LEU A 42 -1.92 9.10 5.32
C LEU A 42 -1.14 8.71 4.05
N ALA A 43 0.01 9.35 3.79
CA ALA A 43 0.85 8.99 2.66
C ALA A 43 1.38 7.53 2.71
N VAL A 44 1.67 7.01 3.91
CA VAL A 44 2.01 5.58 4.09
C VAL A 44 0.83 4.69 3.68
N GLU A 45 -0.38 5.00 4.12
CA GLU A 45 -1.58 4.22 3.78
C GLU A 45 -1.95 4.33 2.29
N GLN A 46 -1.79 5.50 1.68
CA GLN A 46 -2.04 5.71 0.25
C GLN A 46 -1.06 4.94 -0.64
N THR A 47 0.23 4.94 -0.30
CA THR A 47 1.22 4.18 -1.07
C THR A 47 1.00 2.68 -0.95
N TYR A 48 0.56 2.19 0.21
CA TYR A 48 0.15 0.80 0.38
C TYR A 48 -1.13 0.46 -0.38
N GLU A 49 -2.12 1.36 -0.41
CA GLU A 49 -3.32 1.19 -1.23
C GLU A 49 -2.99 0.99 -2.71
N VAL A 50 -2.05 1.78 -3.25
CA VAL A 50 -1.61 1.61 -4.65
C VAL A 50 -1.03 0.22 -4.89
N LEU A 51 -0.24 -0.31 -3.95
CA LEU A 51 0.30 -1.67 -4.01
C LEU A 51 -0.82 -2.72 -4.01
N VAL A 52 -1.74 -2.65 -3.03
CA VAL A 52 -2.84 -3.61 -2.87
C VAL A 52 -3.78 -3.58 -4.08
N SER A 53 -4.09 -2.39 -4.60
CA SER A 53 -4.89 -2.23 -5.82
C SER A 53 -4.23 -2.90 -7.04
N ASN A 54 -2.92 -2.74 -7.22
CA ASN A 54 -2.22 -3.42 -8.33
C ASN A 54 -2.19 -4.94 -8.17
N TYR A 55 -2.08 -5.44 -6.94
CA TYR A 55 -2.19 -6.87 -6.66
C TYR A 55 -3.60 -7.41 -6.96
N LEU A 56 -4.65 -6.68 -6.56
CA LEU A 56 -6.02 -7.05 -6.84
C LEU A 56 -6.30 -7.12 -8.36
N GLU A 57 -5.78 -6.16 -9.13
CA GLU A 57 -5.88 -6.15 -10.59
C GLU A 57 -5.16 -7.34 -11.25
N PHE A 58 -4.06 -7.79 -10.66
CA PHE A 58 -3.37 -9.01 -11.09
C PHE A 58 -4.21 -10.26 -10.81
N GLU A 59 -4.76 -10.42 -9.61
CA GLU A 59 -5.60 -11.58 -9.27
C GLU A 59 -6.90 -11.62 -10.09
N ARG A 60 -7.53 -10.47 -10.32
CA ARG A 60 -8.71 -10.34 -11.20
C ARG A 60 -8.41 -10.82 -12.62
N PHE A 61 -7.28 -10.39 -13.18
CA PHE A 61 -6.82 -10.85 -14.49
C PHE A 61 -6.72 -12.38 -14.56
N LEU A 62 -6.14 -13.04 -13.55
CA LEU A 62 -6.01 -14.50 -13.55
C LEU A 62 -7.39 -15.21 -13.55
N LEU A 63 -8.35 -14.68 -12.78
CA LEU A 63 -9.70 -15.22 -12.72
C LEU A 63 -10.48 -15.00 -14.01
N GLU A 64 -10.34 -13.83 -14.62
CA GLU A 64 -10.93 -13.53 -15.92
C GLU A 64 -10.42 -14.49 -17.00
N GLU A 65 -9.11 -14.78 -17.00
CA GLU A 65 -8.52 -15.74 -17.95
C GLU A 65 -8.99 -17.17 -17.71
N ALA A 66 -9.07 -17.61 -16.46
CA ALA A 66 -9.60 -18.93 -16.12
C ALA A 66 -11.09 -19.07 -16.52
N ALA A 67 -11.91 -18.05 -16.26
CA ALA A 67 -13.31 -18.03 -16.67
C ALA A 67 -13.46 -18.01 -18.20
N THR A 68 -12.59 -17.27 -18.90
CA THR A 68 -12.59 -17.24 -20.36
C THR A 68 -12.21 -18.62 -20.93
N ALA A 69 -11.22 -19.30 -20.35
CA ALA A 69 -10.83 -20.66 -20.74
C ALA A 69 -11.95 -21.70 -20.58
N MET A 70 -12.87 -21.50 -19.63
CA MET A 70 -14.05 -22.35 -19.44
C MET A 70 -15.01 -22.31 -20.64
N VAL A 71 -15.25 -21.11 -21.18
CA VAL A 71 -16.27 -20.88 -22.23
C VAL A 71 -15.66 -20.90 -23.63
N ARG A 72 -14.45 -20.34 -23.79
CA ARG A 72 -13.76 -20.16 -25.07
C ARG A 72 -12.59 -21.12 -25.19
N ARG A 73 -12.75 -22.14 -26.04
CA ARG A 73 -11.79 -23.24 -26.21
C ARG A 73 -10.81 -23.04 -27.38
N ASP A 74 -10.93 -21.94 -28.11
CA ASP A 74 -10.01 -21.58 -29.17
C ASP A 74 -8.65 -21.18 -28.57
N LYS A 75 -7.58 -21.86 -29.04
CA LYS A 75 -6.18 -21.60 -28.67
C LYS A 75 -5.36 -21.05 -29.85
N PRO A 76 -5.79 -20.00 -30.57
CA PRO A 76 -4.92 -19.39 -31.56
C PRO A 76 -3.70 -18.78 -30.86
N TYR A 77 -2.54 -18.80 -31.52
CA TYR A 77 -1.30 -18.19 -31.02
C TYR A 77 -1.50 -16.74 -30.57
N GLU A 78 -2.32 -15.98 -31.31
CA GLU A 78 -2.69 -14.59 -30.99
C GLU A 78 -3.29 -14.44 -29.59
N ARG A 79 -4.14 -15.39 -29.17
CA ARG A 79 -4.73 -15.37 -27.83
C ARG A 79 -3.67 -15.62 -26.76
N GLN A 80 -2.75 -16.57 -27.01
CA GLN A 80 -1.66 -16.85 -26.08
C GLN A 80 -0.74 -15.65 -25.91
N PHE A 81 -0.41 -14.97 -27.01
CA PHE A 81 0.35 -13.74 -26.99
C PHE A 81 -0.37 -12.63 -26.21
N ALA A 82 -1.67 -12.45 -26.43
CA ALA A 82 -2.48 -11.47 -25.71
C ALA A 82 -2.49 -11.73 -24.18
N ILE A 83 -2.59 -12.99 -23.75
CA ILE A 83 -2.50 -13.37 -22.33
C ILE A 83 -1.14 -13.01 -21.75
N SER A 84 -0.06 -13.39 -22.44
CA SER A 84 1.31 -13.05 -22.02
C SER A 84 1.53 -11.54 -21.90
N MET A 85 0.97 -10.75 -22.81
CA MET A 85 1.09 -9.29 -22.79
C MET A 85 0.30 -8.68 -21.64
N ARG A 86 -0.95 -9.13 -21.40
CA ARG A 86 -1.76 -8.69 -20.26
C ARG A 86 -1.09 -9.04 -18.93
N ALA A 87 -0.59 -10.26 -18.79
CA ALA A 87 0.16 -10.70 -17.61
C ALA A 87 1.41 -9.83 -17.40
N THR A 88 2.15 -9.53 -18.48
CA THR A 88 3.32 -8.66 -18.44
C THR A 88 2.98 -7.27 -17.92
N ILE A 89 1.95 -6.61 -18.46
CA ILE A 89 1.52 -5.29 -18.02
C ILE A 89 1.15 -5.30 -16.53
N ARG A 90 0.39 -6.30 -16.07
CA ARG A 90 -0.01 -6.42 -14.67
C ARG A 90 1.19 -6.61 -13.73
N ILE A 91 2.16 -7.45 -14.12
CA ILE A 91 3.36 -7.66 -13.33
C ILE A 91 4.25 -6.40 -13.32
N VAL A 92 4.44 -5.73 -14.45
CA VAL A 92 5.23 -4.49 -14.52
C VAL A 92 4.62 -3.40 -13.63
N ASN A 93 3.29 -3.23 -13.69
CA ASN A 93 2.59 -2.26 -12.84
C ASN A 93 2.74 -2.60 -11.35
N LEU A 94 2.57 -3.87 -10.98
CA LEU A 94 2.76 -4.33 -9.61
C LEU A 94 4.20 -4.10 -9.13
N LEU A 95 5.21 -4.46 -9.92
CA LEU A 95 6.62 -4.27 -9.57
C LEU A 95 6.98 -2.79 -9.41
N THR A 96 6.35 -1.92 -10.21
CA THR A 96 6.51 -0.47 -10.12
C THR A 96 5.86 0.07 -8.85
N ALA A 97 4.62 -0.35 -8.54
CA ALA A 97 3.93 0.02 -7.32
C ALA A 97 4.67 -0.45 -6.07
N ALA A 98 5.17 -1.69 -6.07
CA ALA A 98 5.97 -2.24 -4.99
C ALA A 98 7.27 -1.48 -4.78
N ARG A 99 7.97 -1.10 -5.86
CA ARG A 99 9.19 -0.29 -5.76
C ARG A 99 8.89 1.07 -5.12
N MET A 100 7.87 1.77 -5.60
CA MET A 100 7.45 3.05 -5.03
C MET A 100 7.16 2.91 -3.53
N TYR A 101 6.44 1.86 -3.13
CA TYR A 101 6.12 1.59 -1.75
C TYR A 101 7.38 1.33 -0.88
N VAL A 102 8.26 0.44 -1.31
CA VAL A 102 9.51 0.11 -0.61
C VAL A 102 10.42 1.33 -0.43
N GLU A 103 10.46 2.24 -1.41
CA GLU A 103 11.26 3.47 -1.32
C GLU A 103 10.62 4.55 -0.44
N GLN A 104 9.32 4.77 -0.57
CA GLN A 104 8.65 5.91 0.07
C GLN A 104 8.22 5.61 1.50
N ALA A 105 7.82 4.37 1.83
CA ALA A 105 7.30 4.05 3.15
C ALA A 105 8.29 4.36 4.29
N PRO A 106 9.60 4.01 4.23
CA PRO A 106 10.55 4.36 5.28
C PRO A 106 10.71 5.88 5.47
N LEU A 107 10.68 6.65 4.38
CA LEU A 107 10.81 8.10 4.42
C LEU A 107 9.60 8.76 5.06
N ASN A 108 8.40 8.29 4.72
CA ASN A 108 7.16 8.79 5.31
C ASN A 108 7.06 8.43 6.80
N VAL A 109 7.44 7.21 7.20
CA VAL A 109 7.48 6.82 8.62
C VAL A 109 8.45 7.70 9.42
N ARG A 110 9.66 7.94 8.90
CA ARG A 110 10.63 8.84 9.54
C ARG A 110 10.08 10.26 9.73
N ALA A 111 9.26 10.74 8.81
CA ALA A 111 8.67 12.07 8.90
C ALA A 111 7.53 12.16 9.93
N CYS A 112 6.99 11.04 10.41
CA CYS A 112 5.93 11.01 11.43
C CYS A 112 6.47 11.13 12.86
N VAL A 113 7.75 10.81 13.09
CA VAL A 113 8.35 10.75 14.44
C VAL A 113 9.74 11.38 14.45
N PRO A 114 10.11 12.15 15.49
CA PRO A 114 11.49 12.55 15.69
C PRO A 114 12.40 11.32 15.69
N ASP A 115 13.56 11.39 15.02
CA ASP A 115 14.50 10.27 14.86
C ASP A 115 15.32 9.98 16.12
N VAL A 116 14.66 10.00 17.28
CA VAL A 116 15.26 9.79 18.61
C VAL A 116 15.47 8.30 18.90
N GLY A 117 14.89 7.41 18.08
CA GLY A 117 14.92 5.95 18.29
C GLY A 117 15.35 5.11 17.09
N GLY A 118 15.95 5.72 16.05
CA GLY A 118 16.40 4.97 14.86
C GLY A 118 15.26 4.30 14.09
N MET A 119 14.08 4.92 14.07
CA MET A 119 12.87 4.34 13.47
C MET A 119 13.07 4.02 11.98
N LEU A 120 13.83 4.86 11.26
CA LEU A 120 14.16 4.61 9.86
C LEU A 120 14.90 3.28 9.69
N GLU A 121 15.91 3.01 10.53
CA GLU A 121 16.70 1.78 10.44
C GLU A 121 15.90 0.57 10.90
N LYS A 122 15.02 0.73 11.90
CA LYS A 122 14.04 -0.31 12.25
C LYS A 122 13.18 -0.70 11.04
N VAL A 123 12.60 0.28 10.35
CA VAL A 123 11.75 0.03 9.18
C VAL A 123 12.53 -0.59 8.02
N LYS A 124 13.72 -0.08 7.71
CA LYS A 124 14.60 -0.70 6.70
C LYS A 124 14.92 -2.15 7.05
N GLY A 125 15.18 -2.43 8.33
CA GLY A 125 15.41 -3.77 8.86
C GLY A 125 14.25 -4.73 8.60
N LEU A 126 13.00 -4.24 8.59
CA LEU A 126 11.83 -5.06 8.23
C LEU A 126 11.90 -5.55 6.78
N PHE A 127 12.19 -4.66 5.84
CA PHE A 127 12.35 -5.01 4.43
C PHE A 127 13.56 -5.94 4.21
N SER A 128 14.69 -5.65 4.87
CA SER A 128 15.88 -6.50 4.82
C SER A 128 15.57 -7.92 5.31
N ARG A 129 14.84 -8.07 6.42
CA ARG A 129 14.41 -9.38 6.93
C ARG A 129 13.59 -10.14 5.89
N GLN A 130 12.58 -9.50 5.28
CA GLN A 130 11.80 -10.16 4.23
C GLN A 130 12.66 -10.59 3.03
N TYR A 131 13.64 -9.77 2.64
CA TYR A 131 14.57 -10.10 1.57
C TYR A 131 15.48 -11.29 1.95
N ASP A 132 15.93 -11.40 3.19
CA ASP A 132 16.83 -12.47 3.63
C ASP A 132 16.08 -13.80 3.86
N ASP A 133 14.83 -13.73 4.31
CA ASP A 133 14.05 -14.92 4.70
C ASP A 133 13.29 -15.56 3.53
N HIS A 134 12.99 -14.81 2.45
CA HIS A 134 12.09 -15.26 1.38
C HIS A 134 12.73 -15.23 -0.02
N ALA A 135 12.86 -16.41 -0.64
CA ALA A 135 13.42 -16.55 -1.99
C ALA A 135 12.57 -15.84 -3.04
N GLU A 136 11.25 -15.93 -2.93
CA GLU A 136 10.30 -15.26 -3.83
C GLU A 136 10.43 -13.73 -3.74
N TYR A 137 10.71 -13.19 -2.56
CA TYR A 137 10.95 -11.74 -2.40
C TYR A 137 12.20 -11.32 -3.17
N ARG A 138 13.32 -12.06 -3.00
CA ARG A 138 14.57 -11.80 -3.73
C ARG A 138 14.38 -11.92 -5.23
N PHE A 139 13.64 -12.94 -5.66
CA PHE A 139 13.28 -13.15 -7.05
C PHE A 139 12.52 -11.95 -7.61
N MET A 140 11.47 -11.48 -6.93
CA MET A 140 10.67 -10.34 -7.41
C MET A 140 11.47 -9.03 -7.48
N GLU A 141 12.36 -8.77 -6.51
CA GLU A 141 13.29 -7.63 -6.59
C GLU A 141 14.29 -7.76 -7.76
N ALA A 142 14.81 -8.96 -8.02
CA ALA A 142 15.70 -9.20 -9.15
C ALA A 142 14.95 -9.10 -10.50
N LEU A 143 13.72 -9.62 -10.56
CA LEU A 143 12.84 -9.55 -11.72
C LEU A 143 12.50 -8.10 -12.05
N ARG A 144 12.20 -7.26 -11.06
CA ARG A 144 11.99 -5.83 -11.26
C ARG A 144 13.17 -5.14 -11.95
N ASN A 145 14.39 -5.41 -11.47
CA ASN A 145 15.60 -4.85 -12.10
C ASN A 145 15.81 -5.39 -13.53
N HIS A 146 15.40 -6.63 -13.81
CA HIS A 146 15.41 -7.18 -15.17
C HIS A 146 14.41 -6.44 -16.07
N VAL A 147 13.16 -6.28 -15.61
CA VAL A 147 12.07 -5.62 -16.35
C VAL A 147 12.40 -4.17 -16.70
N GLN A 148 13.03 -3.44 -15.79
CA GLN A 148 13.39 -2.03 -16.02
C GLN A 148 14.49 -1.82 -17.07
N HIS A 149 15.29 -2.85 -17.38
CA HIS A 149 16.55 -2.63 -18.10
C HIS A 149 16.86 -3.66 -19.20
N HIS A 150 16.17 -4.79 -19.27
CA HIS A 150 16.62 -5.92 -20.10
C HIS A 150 15.52 -6.65 -20.87
N GLY A 151 14.38 -6.98 -20.26
CA GLY A 151 13.40 -7.85 -20.91
C GLY A 151 12.08 -7.98 -20.16
N MET A 152 11.14 -8.74 -20.74
CA MET A 152 9.79 -8.91 -20.18
C MET A 152 9.79 -9.94 -19.03
N PRO A 153 8.87 -9.85 -18.06
CA PRO A 153 8.84 -10.79 -16.95
C PRO A 153 8.20 -12.14 -17.29
N VAL A 154 7.27 -12.19 -18.26
CA VAL A 154 6.53 -13.39 -18.62
C VAL A 154 7.15 -14.04 -19.84
N HIS A 155 7.62 -15.27 -19.69
CA HIS A 155 8.27 -16.04 -20.75
C HIS A 155 7.44 -17.23 -21.21
N TRP A 156 6.52 -17.67 -20.35
CA TRP A 156 5.69 -18.83 -20.62
C TRP A 156 4.32 -18.64 -19.99
N THR A 157 3.31 -19.11 -20.70
CA THR A 157 1.91 -19.05 -20.29
C THR A 157 1.23 -20.33 -20.73
N GLU A 158 0.23 -20.79 -19.97
CA GLU A 158 -0.58 -21.94 -20.34
C GLU A 158 -2.01 -21.78 -19.79
N GLN A 159 -2.99 -22.26 -20.54
CA GLN A 159 -4.36 -22.41 -20.08
C GLN A 159 -4.77 -23.87 -20.18
N GLY A 160 -5.42 -24.36 -19.14
CA GLY A 160 -5.84 -25.74 -19.06
C GLY A 160 -7.04 -25.94 -18.14
N ALA A 161 -7.42 -27.21 -18.04
CA ALA A 161 -8.45 -27.66 -17.12
C ALA A 161 -8.04 -29.00 -16.52
N GLY A 162 -8.39 -29.23 -15.26
CA GLY A 162 -8.12 -30.49 -14.56
C GLY A 162 -9.30 -30.88 -13.68
N TRP A 163 -9.62 -32.17 -13.67
CA TRP A 163 -10.59 -32.71 -12.72
C TRP A 163 -10.00 -32.68 -11.31
N THR A 164 -10.78 -32.16 -10.37
CA THR A 164 -10.47 -32.21 -8.94
C THR A 164 -11.62 -32.87 -8.22
N SER A 165 -11.30 -33.72 -7.24
CA SER A 165 -12.28 -34.28 -6.32
C SER A 165 -12.18 -33.53 -4.99
N HIS A 166 -13.29 -33.00 -4.52
CA HIS A 166 -13.37 -32.42 -3.18
C HIS A 166 -14.73 -32.75 -2.57
N GLU A 167 -14.71 -33.43 -1.41
CA GLU A 167 -15.92 -33.93 -0.73
C GLU A 167 -16.76 -34.89 -1.60
N GLY A 168 -16.11 -35.69 -2.45
CA GLY A 168 -16.78 -36.69 -3.30
C GLY A 168 -17.47 -36.12 -4.54
N ASP A 169 -17.38 -34.81 -4.79
CA ASP A 169 -17.88 -34.16 -5.99
C ASP A 169 -16.72 -33.87 -6.95
N GLU A 170 -16.75 -34.50 -8.14
CA GLU A 170 -15.76 -34.29 -9.20
C GLU A 170 -16.11 -33.03 -9.99
N ARG A 171 -15.16 -32.08 -10.03
CA ARG A 171 -15.33 -30.82 -10.74
C ARG A 171 -14.18 -30.58 -11.69
N LEU A 172 -14.50 -30.12 -12.90
CA LEU A 172 -13.50 -29.64 -13.84
C LEU A 172 -13.12 -28.20 -13.50
N VAL A 173 -11.86 -27.97 -13.11
CA VAL A 173 -11.33 -26.65 -12.76
C VAL A 173 -10.48 -26.11 -13.89
N TYR A 174 -10.80 -24.90 -14.35
CA TYR A 174 -10.03 -24.17 -15.34
C TYR A 174 -8.98 -23.31 -14.66
N TRP A 175 -7.81 -23.21 -15.29
CA TRP A 175 -6.67 -22.49 -14.75
C TRP A 175 -5.87 -21.78 -15.84
N VAL A 176 -5.14 -20.76 -15.40
CA VAL A 176 -4.09 -20.10 -16.15
C VAL A 176 -2.79 -20.21 -15.37
N GLU A 177 -1.72 -20.57 -16.05
CA GLU A 177 -0.35 -20.50 -15.53
C GLU A 177 0.43 -19.44 -16.29
N ILE A 178 1.27 -18.74 -15.54
CA ILE A 178 2.19 -17.73 -16.06
C ILE A 178 3.53 -17.92 -15.35
N ALA A 179 4.62 -17.88 -16.10
CA ALA A 179 5.94 -18.18 -15.54
C ALA A 179 7.07 -17.36 -16.16
N SER A 180 8.10 -17.13 -15.34
CA SER A 180 9.41 -16.72 -15.83
C SER A 180 10.30 -17.95 -16.00
N LEU A 181 10.93 -18.07 -17.16
CA LEU A 181 11.91 -19.12 -17.43
C LEU A 181 13.30 -18.70 -16.95
N ARG A 182 13.94 -19.55 -16.13
CA ARG A 182 15.32 -19.37 -15.66
C ARG A 182 16.30 -19.26 -16.81
N LEU A 183 16.12 -20.06 -17.86
CA LEU A 183 16.95 -20.04 -19.07
C LEU A 183 17.01 -18.63 -19.68
N VAL A 184 15.86 -17.97 -19.84
CA VAL A 184 15.78 -16.62 -20.40
C VAL A 184 16.38 -15.59 -19.44
N LEU A 185 16.06 -15.67 -18.14
CA LEU A 185 16.62 -14.75 -17.14
C LEU A 185 18.14 -14.85 -17.05
N SER A 186 18.71 -16.05 -17.23
CA SER A 186 20.15 -16.29 -17.17
C SER A 186 20.95 -15.65 -18.33
N GLN A 187 20.29 -15.33 -19.44
CA GLN A 187 20.92 -14.60 -20.56
C GLN A 187 21.27 -13.15 -20.16
N ASN A 188 20.59 -12.60 -19.17
CA ASN A 188 20.94 -11.31 -18.59
C ASN A 188 22.12 -11.47 -17.61
N ARG A 189 23.32 -11.07 -18.05
CA ARG A 189 24.55 -11.10 -17.24
C ARG A 189 24.48 -10.27 -15.94
N LYS A 190 23.57 -9.29 -15.86
CA LYS A 190 23.34 -8.46 -14.67
C LYS A 190 22.30 -9.05 -13.71
N PHE A 191 21.61 -10.12 -14.08
CA PHE A 191 20.71 -10.81 -13.16
C PHE A 191 21.54 -11.49 -12.05
N LYS A 192 21.13 -11.32 -10.79
CA LYS A 192 21.91 -11.78 -9.63
C LYS A 192 22.08 -13.31 -9.66
N LYS A 193 23.34 -13.78 -9.76
CA LYS A 193 23.68 -15.22 -9.79
C LYS A 193 23.14 -16.00 -8.58
N ARG A 194 23.25 -15.42 -7.38
CA ARG A 194 22.71 -16.02 -6.15
C ARG A 194 21.21 -16.28 -6.25
N VAL A 195 20.45 -15.32 -6.80
CA VAL A 195 19.00 -15.48 -6.99
C VAL A 195 18.72 -16.55 -8.03
N LEU A 196 19.43 -16.58 -9.17
CA LEU A 196 19.25 -17.63 -10.18
C LEU A 196 19.49 -19.05 -9.65
N ALA A 197 20.40 -19.22 -8.68
CA ALA A 197 20.69 -20.51 -8.08
C ALA A 197 19.53 -21.04 -7.22
N GLU A 198 18.66 -20.15 -6.73
CA GLU A 198 17.47 -20.47 -5.93
C GLU A 198 16.24 -20.76 -6.80
N LEU A 199 16.30 -20.52 -8.12
CA LEU A 199 15.15 -20.66 -9.02
C LEU A 199 15.06 -22.06 -9.64
N ASP A 200 13.84 -22.58 -9.67
CA ASP A 200 13.44 -23.65 -10.58
C ASP A 200 13.54 -23.18 -12.05
N ASP A 201 13.56 -24.13 -12.99
CA ASP A 201 13.61 -23.81 -14.42
C ASP A 201 12.41 -22.97 -14.89
N LYS A 202 11.24 -23.24 -14.31
CA LYS A 202 9.99 -22.52 -14.52
C LYS A 202 9.51 -21.96 -13.19
N VAL A 203 9.61 -20.64 -13.01
CA VAL A 203 9.16 -19.95 -11.79
C VAL A 203 7.71 -19.52 -11.93
N ASP A 204 6.80 -20.05 -11.09
CA ASP A 204 5.39 -19.65 -11.07
C ASP A 204 5.24 -18.20 -10.57
N LEU A 205 4.80 -17.31 -11.47
CA LEU A 205 4.66 -15.90 -11.17
C LEU A 205 3.46 -15.59 -10.26
N LYS A 206 2.43 -16.43 -10.24
CA LYS A 206 1.30 -16.27 -9.31
C LYS A 206 1.79 -16.48 -7.88
N LEU A 207 2.52 -17.57 -7.66
CA LEU A 207 3.08 -17.88 -6.34
C LEU A 207 4.06 -16.81 -5.89
N ALA A 208 4.98 -16.41 -6.77
CA ALA A 208 5.98 -15.37 -6.47
C ALA A 208 5.33 -14.02 -6.12
N VAL A 209 4.33 -13.59 -6.89
CA VAL A 209 3.56 -12.36 -6.63
C VAL A 209 2.86 -12.42 -5.28
N ARG A 210 2.12 -13.50 -5.00
CA ARG A 210 1.37 -13.67 -3.75
C ARG A 210 2.30 -13.63 -2.53
N ARG A 211 3.44 -14.34 -2.61
CA ARG A 211 4.47 -14.33 -1.57
C ARG A 211 5.05 -12.95 -1.35
N TYR A 212 5.38 -12.24 -2.43
CA TYR A 212 5.97 -10.92 -2.36
C TYR A 212 5.02 -9.89 -1.73
N VAL A 213 3.75 -9.87 -2.16
CA VAL A 213 2.73 -8.98 -1.58
C VAL A 213 2.45 -9.33 -0.12
N GLU A 214 2.42 -10.62 0.24
CA GLU A 214 2.29 -11.05 1.64
C GLU A 214 3.46 -10.53 2.50
N CYS A 215 4.70 -10.61 2.01
CA CYS A 215 5.86 -10.07 2.72
C CYS A 215 5.75 -8.55 2.92
N LEU A 216 5.39 -7.81 1.86
CA LEU A 216 5.19 -6.36 1.93
C LEU A 216 4.04 -5.96 2.86
N SER A 217 2.99 -6.79 2.90
CA SER A 217 1.84 -6.61 3.80
C SER A 217 2.23 -6.78 5.26
N ARG A 218 3.07 -7.77 5.59
CA ARG A 218 3.63 -7.93 6.95
C ARG A 218 4.45 -6.71 7.37
N VAL A 219 5.33 -6.23 6.48
CA VAL A 219 6.11 -5.01 6.72
C VAL A 219 5.17 -3.82 6.96
N HIS A 220 4.10 -3.70 6.17
CA HIS A 220 3.08 -2.67 6.38
C HIS A 220 2.44 -2.75 7.76
N SER A 221 2.03 -3.95 8.18
CA SER A 221 1.42 -4.22 9.49
C SER A 221 2.33 -3.77 10.64
N GLU A 222 3.62 -4.13 10.57
CA GLU A 222 4.63 -3.75 11.57
C GLU A 222 4.94 -2.24 11.59
N MET A 223 4.97 -1.60 10.41
CA MET A 223 5.11 -0.14 10.32
C MET A 223 3.91 0.57 10.92
N ARG A 224 2.68 0.11 10.63
CA ARG A 224 1.46 0.68 11.16
C ARG A 224 1.42 0.59 12.69
N ALA A 225 1.84 -0.54 13.26
CA ALA A 225 1.98 -0.69 14.71
C ALA A 225 2.95 0.36 15.31
N SER A 226 4.05 0.66 14.61
CA SER A 226 5.02 1.67 15.06
C SER A 226 4.50 3.11 14.92
N LEU A 227 3.46 3.35 14.13
CA LEU A 227 2.81 4.65 13.93
C LEU A 227 1.53 4.84 14.76
N ALA A 228 1.07 3.81 15.48
CA ALA A 228 -0.20 3.85 16.20
C ALA A 228 -0.24 4.97 17.25
N ASP A 229 0.78 5.04 18.13
CA ASP A 229 0.81 6.06 19.19
C ASP A 229 1.00 7.48 18.62
N PRO A 230 1.99 7.77 17.74
CA PRO A 230 2.16 9.11 17.18
C PRO A 230 0.90 9.63 16.48
N THR A 231 0.22 8.78 15.71
CA THR A 231 -1.00 9.19 15.00
C THR A 231 -2.19 9.38 15.93
N THR A 232 -2.29 8.59 17.00
CA THR A 232 -3.33 8.75 18.02
C THR A 232 -3.13 10.06 18.77
N VAL A 233 -1.91 10.34 19.24
CA VAL A 233 -1.57 11.59 19.93
C VAL A 233 -1.85 12.80 19.04
N ALA A 234 -1.40 12.77 17.79
CA ALA A 234 -1.63 13.85 16.83
C ALA A 234 -3.13 14.11 16.59
N ARG A 235 -3.93 13.05 16.39
CA ARG A 235 -5.37 13.18 16.17
C ARG A 235 -6.10 13.69 17.41
N THR A 236 -5.76 13.21 18.60
CA THR A 236 -6.31 13.71 19.86
C THR A 236 -6.01 15.20 20.03
N ARG A 237 -4.78 15.64 19.72
CA ARG A 237 -4.40 17.05 19.80
C ARG A 237 -5.25 17.95 18.92
N LEU A 238 -5.59 17.50 17.71
CA LEU A 238 -6.48 18.24 16.82
C LEU A 238 -7.93 18.24 17.34
N ARG A 239 -8.40 17.12 17.90
CA ARG A 239 -9.75 17.05 18.54
C ARG A 239 -9.87 18.00 19.73
N GLU A 240 -8.87 18.05 20.60
CA GLU A 240 -8.82 18.99 21.73
C GLU A 240 -8.87 20.45 21.25
N ALA A 241 -8.31 20.76 20.08
CA ALA A 241 -8.42 22.09 19.47
C ALA A 241 -9.86 22.42 19.06
N HIS A 242 -10.59 21.47 18.48
CA HIS A 242 -12.02 21.61 18.17
C HIS A 242 -12.86 21.78 19.43
N GLU A 243 -12.60 20.99 20.46
CA GLU A 243 -13.28 21.09 21.77
C GLU A 243 -13.01 22.43 22.44
N ARG A 244 -11.76 22.93 22.39
CA ARG A 244 -11.38 24.26 22.90
C ARG A 244 -12.05 25.38 22.13
N PHE A 245 -12.24 25.23 20.82
CA PHE A 245 -13.00 26.19 20.03
C PHE A 245 -14.48 26.19 20.43
N GLY A 246 -15.03 25.02 20.79
CA GLY A 246 -16.34 24.89 21.42
C GLY A 246 -17.48 25.33 20.51
N SER A 247 -17.44 24.92 19.24
CA SER A 247 -18.55 25.13 18.30
C SER A 247 -19.49 23.93 18.28
N SER A 248 -20.79 24.21 18.35
CA SER A 248 -21.86 23.25 18.08
C SER A 248 -22.27 23.24 16.61
N ASP A 249 -21.70 24.13 15.77
CA ASP A 249 -21.96 24.21 14.34
C ASP A 249 -21.03 23.24 13.59
N PRO A 250 -21.58 22.22 12.89
CA PRO A 250 -20.80 21.31 12.07
C PRO A 250 -19.92 22.03 11.03
N LEU A 251 -20.36 23.17 10.50
CA LEU A 251 -19.65 23.89 9.46
C LEU A 251 -18.37 24.58 10.00
N GLU A 252 -18.42 25.10 11.23
CA GLU A 252 -17.27 25.70 11.90
C GLU A 252 -16.23 24.64 12.32
N SER A 253 -16.69 23.42 12.65
CA SER A 253 -15.80 22.27 12.89
C SER A 253 -15.05 21.84 11.63
N VAL A 254 -15.64 21.99 10.45
CA VAL A 254 -15.03 21.62 9.16
C VAL A 254 -13.98 22.66 8.73
N THR A 255 -14.11 23.92 9.14
CA THR A 255 -13.26 25.01 8.64
C THR A 255 -12.29 25.59 9.67
N LEU A 256 -12.12 24.92 10.81
CA LEU A 256 -11.23 25.37 11.88
C LEU A 256 -9.77 25.44 11.42
N THR A 257 -9.14 26.58 11.70
CA THR A 257 -7.73 26.83 11.41
C THR A 257 -7.03 27.41 12.63
N ALA A 258 -5.77 27.04 12.86
CA ALA A 258 -4.86 27.74 13.77
C ALA A 258 -4.04 28.76 12.98
N ILE A 259 -3.92 29.98 13.50
CA ILE A 259 -3.29 31.11 12.83
C ILE A 259 -2.19 31.68 13.71
N ALA A 260 -1.06 32.00 13.09
CA ALA A 260 -0.05 32.90 13.63
C ALA A 260 -0.07 34.19 12.79
N ALA A 261 -0.47 35.30 13.41
CA ALA A 261 -0.59 36.61 12.78
C ALA A 261 0.53 37.52 13.30
N PRO A 262 1.63 37.70 12.54
CA PRO A 262 2.64 38.70 12.89
C PRO A 262 2.07 40.11 12.71
N ALA A 263 2.62 41.09 13.41
CA ALA A 263 2.14 42.48 13.30
C ALA A 263 2.40 43.10 11.92
N ASP A 264 3.39 42.57 11.19
CA ASP A 264 3.74 42.95 9.84
C ASP A 264 4.14 41.66 9.08
N GLY A 265 3.40 41.31 8.03
CA GLY A 265 3.61 40.09 7.23
C GLY A 265 2.37 39.19 7.08
N ASP A 266 2.55 38.08 6.37
CA ASP A 266 1.47 37.13 6.07
C ASP A 266 1.14 36.21 7.25
N GLU A 267 -0.15 35.94 7.43
CA GLU A 267 -0.63 34.94 8.40
C GLU A 267 -0.14 33.54 8.04
N ALA A 268 0.44 32.82 9.00
CA ALA A 268 0.68 31.39 8.85
C ALA A 268 -0.56 30.61 9.30
N VAL A 269 -1.12 29.79 8.40
CA VAL A 269 -2.39 29.08 8.62
C VAL A 269 -2.17 27.58 8.65
N VAL A 270 -2.72 26.90 9.67
CA VAL A 270 -2.72 25.45 9.80
C VAL A 270 -4.18 24.96 9.84
N PRO A 271 -4.67 24.32 8.76
CA PRO A 271 -5.97 23.66 8.76
C PRO A 271 -6.03 22.52 9.78
N LEU A 272 -7.09 22.51 10.60
CA LEU A 272 -7.32 21.51 11.65
C LEU A 272 -8.47 20.53 11.32
N LEU A 273 -8.94 20.51 10.08
CA LEU A 273 -9.91 19.55 9.54
C LEU A 273 -9.52 18.12 9.91
N LEU A 274 -10.46 17.25 10.29
CA LEU A 274 -10.19 15.85 10.69
C LEU A 274 -10.67 14.83 9.65
N GLU A 275 -11.50 15.25 8.72
CA GLU A 275 -12.19 14.45 7.71
C GLU A 275 -11.21 13.86 6.70
N TRP A 276 -10.11 14.55 6.42
CA TRP A 276 -9.04 14.00 5.59
C TRP A 276 -8.29 12.88 6.32
N ASP A 277 -8.16 12.93 7.64
CA ASP A 277 -7.57 11.85 8.44
C ASP A 277 -8.57 10.69 8.63
N ASP A 278 -9.87 10.93 8.52
CA ASP A 278 -10.86 9.83 8.43
C ASP A 278 -10.61 8.95 7.20
N MET A 279 -10.06 9.51 6.11
CA MET A 279 -9.65 8.70 4.96
C MET A 279 -8.52 7.74 5.33
N ARG A 280 -7.55 8.19 6.15
CA ARG A 280 -6.49 7.29 6.67
C ARG A 280 -7.11 6.17 7.48
N LEU A 281 -8.06 6.47 8.38
CA LEU A 281 -8.74 5.44 9.19
C LEU A 281 -9.51 4.43 8.31
N ARG A 282 -10.18 4.90 7.25
CA ARG A 282 -10.85 4.02 6.28
C ARG A 282 -9.85 3.13 5.52
N LEU A 283 -8.69 3.66 5.14
CA LEU A 283 -7.64 2.88 4.51
C LEU A 283 -7.05 1.82 5.45
N VAL A 284 -6.83 2.17 6.72
CA VAL A 284 -6.39 1.21 7.76
C VAL A 284 -7.39 0.07 7.92
N GLU A 285 -8.69 0.37 7.90
CA GLU A 285 -9.73 -0.65 8.02
C GLU A 285 -9.84 -1.51 6.75
N ARG A 286 -9.82 -0.89 5.57
CA ARG A 286 -9.92 -1.61 4.29
C ARG A 286 -8.71 -2.51 4.05
N ASN A 287 -7.52 -2.01 4.35
CA ASN A 287 -6.25 -2.65 4.01
C ASN A 287 -5.64 -3.28 5.26
N LYS A 288 -6.30 -4.31 5.78
CA LYS A 288 -5.73 -5.18 6.80
C LYS A 288 -4.51 -5.93 6.24
N GLU A 289 -3.76 -6.54 7.15
CA GLU A 289 -2.72 -7.47 6.76
C GLU A 289 -3.31 -8.59 5.88
N LEU A 290 -2.55 -8.99 4.86
CA LEU A 290 -2.92 -10.03 3.90
C LEU A 290 -2.05 -11.28 4.16
N PRO A 291 -2.33 -12.06 5.21
CA PRO A 291 -1.55 -13.25 5.53
C PRO A 291 -1.89 -14.40 4.57
N ASN A 292 -0.94 -15.30 4.37
CA ASN A 292 -1.15 -16.56 3.65
C ASN A 292 -1.68 -16.39 2.22
N LEU A 293 -1.37 -15.30 1.52
CA LEU A 293 -1.80 -15.11 0.12
C LEU A 293 -1.33 -16.26 -0.78
N HIS A 294 -0.14 -16.79 -0.53
CA HIS A 294 0.39 -17.95 -1.25
C HIS A 294 -0.43 -19.25 -1.06
N LYS A 295 -1.24 -19.34 0.00
CA LYS A 295 -2.13 -20.46 0.32
C LYS A 295 -3.60 -20.16 0.01
N THR A 296 -3.92 -18.96 -0.44
CA THR A 296 -5.31 -18.56 -0.73
C THR A 296 -5.49 -18.28 -2.21
N HIS A 297 -6.73 -18.44 -2.67
CA HIS A 297 -7.16 -18.05 -4.00
C HIS A 297 -8.66 -17.76 -3.96
N ALA A 298 -9.10 -16.80 -4.77
CA ALA A 298 -10.52 -16.60 -5.00
C ALA A 298 -11.07 -17.72 -5.90
N SER A 299 -12.32 -18.11 -5.66
CA SER A 299 -12.97 -19.17 -6.42
C SER A 299 -14.44 -18.88 -6.63
N GLY A 300 -14.93 -19.12 -7.86
CA GLY A 300 -16.35 -19.11 -8.20
C GLY A 300 -17.07 -20.43 -7.87
N ARG A 301 -16.45 -21.31 -7.07
CA ARG A 301 -17.00 -22.62 -6.72
C ARG A 301 -18.33 -22.48 -5.98
N VAL A 302 -19.37 -23.16 -6.46
CA VAL A 302 -20.64 -23.30 -5.73
C VAL A 302 -20.39 -24.02 -4.40
N ARG A 303 -20.73 -23.37 -3.28
CA ARG A 303 -20.70 -23.99 -1.95
C ARG A 303 -21.84 -25.00 -1.84
N SER A 304 -21.49 -26.28 -1.65
CA SER A 304 -22.44 -27.31 -1.26
C SER A 304 -23.13 -26.90 0.04
N HIS A 305 -24.45 -26.70 0.00
CA HIS A 305 -25.24 -26.56 1.22
C HIS A 305 -25.60 -27.96 1.70
N GLY A 306 -24.69 -28.59 2.44
CA GLY A 306 -24.87 -29.95 2.94
C GLY A 306 -24.21 -30.14 4.31
N GLY A 307 -25.02 -30.06 5.37
CA GLY A 307 -24.71 -30.52 6.73
C GLY A 307 -23.82 -29.60 7.57
N ARG A 308 -24.43 -28.76 8.41
CA ARG A 308 -23.79 -28.49 9.72
C ARG A 308 -23.75 -29.83 10.49
N PRO A 309 -22.71 -30.07 11.29
CA PRO A 309 -22.64 -31.27 12.15
C PRO A 309 -23.83 -31.35 13.11
#